data_AF-A0A6E8VUI5-F1
#
_entry.id   AF-A0A6E8VUI5-F1
#
_cell.length_a   1.000
_cell.length_b   1.000
_cell.length_c   1.000
_cell.angle_alpha   90.00
_cell.angle_beta   90.00
_cell.angle_gamma   90.00
#
_symmetry.space_group_name_H-M   'P 1'
#
loop_
_entity.id
_entity.type
_entity.pdbx_description
1 polymer ?
#
loop_
_entity_poly.entity_id
_entity_poly.type
_entity_poly.pdbx_seq_one_letter_code
_entity_poly.pdbx_strand_id
1 'polypeptide(L)'
;MAPNSRLWKREAEVESDAAKLADVASTLATKIFGHKQKHHTTTTESELDAEENEDFSTATPTKGEAEKLGDKAAEMTEALAHEMGIPTWGLVSIIIVVVLIILGICGFCIRRCFRKRRSKDGKKGMKGVDLKSVQLLGSAYKEKVQPDMEELTENAEEGDEGESKQSEQKLGKLQYKLEYDFNSNALTVTVIQAEELPALDMGGTSDPYVKVYLLPDKKKKFETKVHRKTLNPVFNESFTFKSLPYAEAMNKTLVFAIFDFDRFSKHDQIGEVKVPLCQIDLAQTIEEWRELQSVEGEGGQENKLGDICFSLRYVPTAGKLTVVILEAKNLKKMDVGGLSDPYVKIALMQNGKRLKKKKTSIKKCTLNPYYNESFSFEVPFEQIQKVNLVVTVVDYDRIGTSEPIGKVVLGYNASGTELRHWSDMLASPRRPIAQWHTLKDPDDDKKD
;
A
#
# COMPACT_ATOMS: atom_id res chain seq x y z
N MET A 1 69.04 3.15 -20.67
CA MET A 1 67.70 3.02 -21.28
C MET A 1 66.76 3.96 -20.53
N ALA A 2 66.15 4.94 -21.19
CA ALA A 2 65.23 5.88 -20.55
C ALA A 2 63.76 5.46 -20.84
N PRO A 3 62.87 5.42 -19.83
CA PRO A 3 61.45 5.16 -20.06
C PRO A 3 60.77 6.31 -20.82
N ASN A 4 59.76 5.99 -21.63
CA ASN A 4 59.12 6.90 -22.58
C ASN A 4 58.53 8.17 -21.95
N SER A 5 59.12 9.33 -22.26
CA SER A 5 58.63 10.65 -21.83
C SER A 5 57.55 11.28 -22.73
N ARG A 6 57.03 10.49 -23.68
CA ARG A 6 56.09 10.94 -24.74
C ARG A 6 54.66 10.40 -24.56
N LEU A 7 54.43 9.46 -23.65
CA LEU A 7 53.10 8.88 -23.42
C LEU A 7 52.30 9.73 -22.42
N TRP A 8 52.86 10.00 -21.24
CA TRP A 8 52.21 10.84 -20.22
C TRP A 8 51.97 12.29 -20.66
N LYS A 9 52.79 12.86 -21.56
CA LYS A 9 52.49 14.16 -22.17
C LYS A 9 51.23 14.13 -23.05
N ARG A 10 51.00 13.04 -23.79
CA ARG A 10 49.83 12.89 -24.66
C ARG A 10 48.55 12.64 -23.88
N GLU A 11 48.61 11.89 -22.79
CA GLU A 11 47.45 11.71 -21.90
C GLU A 11 47.05 13.03 -21.24
N ALA A 12 48.02 13.82 -20.75
CA ALA A 12 47.76 15.15 -20.19
C ALA A 12 47.25 16.19 -21.22
N GLU A 13 47.72 16.14 -22.47
CA GLU A 13 47.17 16.98 -23.56
C GLU A 13 45.71 16.60 -23.87
N VAL A 14 45.39 15.30 -23.98
CA VAL A 14 44.03 14.81 -24.25
C VAL A 14 43.06 15.15 -23.11
N GLU A 15 43.49 15.05 -21.85
CA GLU A 15 42.66 15.42 -20.69
C GLU A 15 42.45 16.94 -20.60
N SER A 16 43.46 17.75 -20.93
CA SER A 16 43.36 19.21 -21.02
C SER A 16 42.37 19.67 -22.11
N ASP A 17 42.39 19.04 -23.28
CA ASP A 17 41.50 19.40 -24.38
C ASP A 17 40.06 18.90 -24.17
N ALA A 18 39.88 17.75 -23.51
CA ALA A 18 38.56 17.29 -23.08
C ALA A 18 37.91 18.26 -22.07
N ALA A 19 38.69 18.81 -21.13
CA ALA A 19 38.20 19.80 -20.16
C ALA A 19 37.75 21.12 -20.85
N LYS A 20 38.54 21.62 -21.81
CA LYS A 20 38.18 22.81 -22.61
C LYS A 20 36.89 22.61 -23.41
N LEU A 21 36.70 21.42 -24.01
CA LEU A 21 35.48 21.08 -24.74
C LEU A 21 34.24 21.01 -23.84
N ALA A 22 34.38 20.53 -22.60
CA ALA A 22 33.29 20.52 -21.62
C ALA A 22 32.87 21.94 -21.20
N ASP A 23 33.82 22.85 -21.00
CA ASP A 23 33.55 24.23 -20.59
C ASP A 23 32.90 25.06 -21.72
N VAL A 24 33.33 24.86 -22.96
CA VAL A 24 32.68 25.43 -24.15
C VAL A 24 31.25 24.91 -24.31
N ALA A 25 31.00 23.61 -24.10
CA ALA A 25 29.65 23.03 -24.15
C ALA A 25 28.74 23.59 -23.03
N SER A 26 29.25 23.77 -21.82
CA SER A 26 28.55 24.40 -20.69
C SER A 26 28.17 25.87 -20.99
N THR A 27 29.12 26.62 -21.55
CA THR A 27 28.93 28.02 -21.94
C THR A 27 27.89 28.18 -23.05
N LEU A 28 27.89 27.28 -24.04
CA LEU A 28 26.88 27.25 -25.11
C LEU A 28 25.49 26.88 -24.58
N ALA A 29 25.37 25.86 -23.73
CA ALA A 29 24.11 25.49 -23.10
C ALA A 29 23.51 26.67 -22.29
N THR A 30 24.35 27.39 -21.55
CA THR A 30 23.92 28.53 -20.72
C THR A 30 23.45 29.71 -21.58
N LYS A 31 24.09 29.98 -22.72
CA LYS A 31 23.65 31.01 -23.68
C LYS A 31 22.36 30.66 -24.41
N ILE A 32 22.14 29.37 -24.74
CA ILE A 32 20.94 28.92 -25.46
C ILE A 32 19.71 28.87 -24.55
N PHE A 33 19.85 28.48 -23.28
CA PHE A 33 18.72 28.35 -22.34
C PHE A 33 18.50 29.55 -21.42
N GLY A 34 19.44 30.50 -21.34
CA GLY A 34 19.36 31.64 -20.40
C GLY A 34 18.38 32.75 -20.73
N HIS A 35 17.86 32.84 -21.96
CA HIS A 35 17.13 34.03 -22.43
C HIS A 35 15.61 33.99 -22.22
N LYS A 36 15.14 33.67 -21.00
CA LYS A 36 13.70 33.79 -20.67
C LYS A 36 13.37 34.10 -19.21
N GLN A 37 13.84 35.27 -18.71
CA GLN A 37 13.20 35.95 -17.58
C GLN A 37 13.48 37.46 -17.57
N LYS A 38 12.53 38.24 -17.02
CA LYS A 38 12.50 39.71 -16.81
C LYS A 38 12.18 40.59 -18.03
N HIS A 39 10.91 40.98 -18.14
CA HIS A 39 10.48 42.36 -17.84
C HIS A 39 9.10 42.30 -17.17
N HIS A 40 8.64 43.41 -16.55
CA HIS A 40 7.72 43.41 -15.41
C HIS A 40 6.78 44.63 -15.48
N THR A 41 5.49 44.46 -15.11
CA THR A 41 4.50 45.53 -14.74
C THR A 41 4.13 46.56 -15.84
N THR A 42 2.95 47.20 -15.94
CA THR A 42 1.69 47.34 -15.15
C THR A 42 0.56 47.74 -16.13
N THR A 43 -0.73 47.46 -15.85
CA THR A 43 -1.92 48.39 -15.92
C THR A 43 -3.24 47.61 -15.77
N THR A 44 -4.30 48.30 -15.34
CA THR A 44 -5.59 47.86 -14.77
C THR A 44 -6.78 47.84 -15.75
N GLU A 45 -7.91 47.23 -15.31
CA GLU A 45 -9.30 47.36 -15.84
C GLU A 45 -9.55 46.77 -17.26
N SER A 46 -10.73 46.26 -17.64
CA SER A 46 -12.01 45.90 -16.95
C SER A 46 -12.85 44.98 -17.89
N GLU A 47 -13.95 44.37 -17.38
CA GLU A 47 -15.08 43.75 -18.13
C GLU A 47 -14.76 42.49 -18.99
N LEU A 48 -15.37 41.31 -18.73
CA LEU A 48 -16.74 40.80 -18.94
C LEU A 48 -16.92 40.02 -20.27
N ASP A 49 -17.85 39.06 -20.24
CA ASP A 49 -18.38 38.19 -21.32
C ASP A 49 -17.37 37.17 -21.93
N ALA A 50 -17.54 35.85 -21.76
CA ALA A 50 -18.60 34.94 -22.23
C ALA A 50 -18.45 34.55 -23.71
N GLU A 51 -18.01 33.31 -23.98
CA GLU A 51 -18.81 32.25 -24.64
C GLU A 51 -18.07 30.90 -24.68
N GLU A 52 -18.75 29.87 -25.19
CA GLU A 52 -18.57 28.44 -24.90
C GLU A 52 -18.48 27.63 -26.23
N ASN A 53 -17.91 26.41 -26.21
CA ASN A 53 -17.88 25.42 -27.33
C ASN A 53 -17.01 25.84 -28.55
N GLU A 54 -16.52 25.04 -29.53
CA GLU A 54 -16.36 23.61 -29.89
C GLU A 54 -14.95 23.46 -30.56
N ASP A 55 -14.31 22.33 -30.88
CA ASP A 55 -14.23 20.95 -30.36
C ASP A 55 -12.91 20.32 -30.94
N PHE A 56 -12.58 19.05 -30.62
CA PHE A 56 -11.36 18.35 -31.02
C PHE A 56 -11.36 17.84 -32.47
N SER A 57 -10.35 18.20 -33.27
CA SER A 57 -10.06 17.49 -34.53
C SER A 57 -8.56 17.37 -34.84
N THR A 58 -8.16 16.16 -35.19
CA THR A 58 -6.78 15.77 -35.56
C THR A 58 -6.41 16.21 -36.98
N ALA A 59 -5.30 16.93 -37.14
CA ALA A 59 -4.74 17.28 -38.45
C ALA A 59 -3.36 16.65 -38.70
N THR A 60 -3.19 16.01 -39.86
CA THR A 60 -1.88 15.65 -40.43
C THR A 60 -1.19 16.88 -41.02
N PRO A 61 0.15 16.98 -40.94
CA PRO A 61 0.88 18.16 -41.46
C PRO A 61 0.73 18.28 -42.98
N THR A 62 0.58 19.51 -43.46
CA THR A 62 0.34 19.78 -44.88
C THR A 62 1.64 20.01 -45.64
N LYS A 63 1.60 19.83 -46.96
CA LYS A 63 2.77 19.79 -47.86
C LYS A 63 3.73 20.99 -47.71
N GLY A 64 3.21 22.17 -47.39
CA GLY A 64 4.00 23.40 -47.21
C GLY A 64 4.80 23.50 -45.90
N GLU A 65 4.56 22.64 -44.91
CA GLU A 65 5.39 22.58 -43.69
C GLU A 65 6.69 21.80 -43.92
N ALA A 66 6.66 20.80 -44.81
CA ALA A 66 7.84 20.03 -45.19
C ALA A 66 8.82 20.85 -46.04
N GLU A 67 8.32 21.68 -46.96
CA GLU A 67 9.15 22.59 -47.77
C GLU A 67 9.85 23.64 -46.88
N LYS A 68 9.11 24.29 -45.96
CA LYS A 68 9.69 25.23 -44.98
C LYS A 68 10.72 24.61 -44.03
N LEU A 69 10.69 23.30 -43.81
CA LEU A 69 11.70 22.58 -43.04
C LEU A 69 12.94 22.27 -43.89
N GLY A 70 12.76 22.00 -45.18
CA GLY A 70 13.83 21.82 -46.16
C GLY A 70 14.65 23.09 -46.38
N ASP A 71 13.98 24.23 -46.59
CA ASP A 71 14.65 25.51 -46.83
C ASP A 71 15.52 25.94 -45.63
N LYS A 72 15.01 25.78 -44.40
CA LYS A 72 15.77 26.05 -43.16
C LYS A 72 16.94 25.09 -42.97
N ALA A 73 16.82 23.84 -43.42
CA ALA A 73 17.92 22.89 -43.37
C ALA A 73 19.03 23.26 -44.38
N ALA A 74 18.66 23.72 -45.58
CA ALA A 74 19.59 24.22 -46.59
C ALA A 74 20.34 25.46 -46.08
N GLU A 75 19.63 26.47 -45.55
CA GLU A 75 20.21 27.70 -45.00
C GLU A 75 21.22 27.41 -43.86
N MET A 76 20.89 26.49 -42.94
CA MET A 76 21.83 26.06 -41.90
C MET A 76 23.05 25.30 -42.46
N THR A 77 22.89 24.50 -43.53
CA THR A 77 24.04 23.79 -44.13
C THR A 77 24.98 24.72 -44.90
N GLU A 78 24.48 25.80 -45.51
CA GLU A 78 25.32 26.81 -46.16
C GLU A 78 26.05 27.69 -45.14
N ALA A 79 25.37 28.10 -44.06
CA ALA A 79 25.99 28.84 -42.96
C ALA A 79 27.16 28.06 -42.31
N LEU A 80 26.94 26.78 -41.99
CA LEU A 80 27.97 25.92 -41.38
C LEU A 80 29.11 25.56 -42.34
N ALA A 81 28.86 25.53 -43.66
CA ALA A 81 29.91 25.31 -44.66
C ALA A 81 30.85 26.53 -44.76
N HIS A 82 30.29 27.74 -44.71
CA HIS A 82 31.06 28.98 -44.75
C HIS A 82 31.92 29.19 -43.49
N GLU A 83 31.41 28.83 -42.31
CA GLU A 83 32.16 28.95 -41.05
C GLU A 83 33.31 27.94 -40.93
N MET A 84 33.18 26.75 -41.54
CA MET A 84 34.19 25.69 -41.49
C MET A 84 35.19 25.69 -42.67
N GLY A 85 35.00 26.54 -43.68
CA GLY A 85 35.88 26.63 -44.85
C GLY A 85 35.88 25.38 -45.76
N ILE A 86 34.85 24.55 -45.66
CA ILE A 86 34.70 23.28 -46.39
C ILE A 86 33.56 23.43 -47.41
N PRO A 87 33.72 23.02 -48.69
CA PRO A 87 32.65 23.13 -49.66
C PRO A 87 31.42 22.33 -49.24
N THR A 88 30.21 22.84 -49.55
CA THR A 88 28.92 22.30 -49.07
C THR A 88 28.74 20.80 -49.30
N TRP A 89 29.17 20.27 -50.46
CA TRP A 89 29.13 18.84 -50.76
C TRP A 89 30.01 17.98 -49.84
N GLY A 90 31.09 18.56 -49.31
CA GLY A 90 31.95 17.95 -48.29
C GLY A 90 31.27 17.85 -46.92
N LEU A 91 30.55 18.90 -46.51
CA LEU A 91 29.79 18.88 -45.25
C LEU A 91 28.63 17.86 -45.30
N VAL A 92 27.89 17.83 -46.41
CA VAL A 92 26.80 16.86 -46.63
C VAL A 92 27.32 15.43 -46.62
N SER A 93 28.47 15.15 -47.25
CA SER A 93 29.06 13.81 -47.23
C SER A 93 29.58 13.40 -45.85
N ILE A 94 30.12 14.32 -45.05
CA ILE A 94 30.45 14.06 -43.63
C ILE A 94 29.18 13.70 -42.83
N ILE A 95 28.08 14.45 -42.99
CA ILE A 95 26.81 14.18 -42.31
C ILE A 95 26.27 12.80 -42.69
N ILE A 96 26.31 12.43 -43.98
CA ILE A 96 25.90 11.09 -44.45
C ILE A 96 26.77 10.00 -43.81
N VAL A 97 28.09 10.18 -43.73
CA VAL A 97 28.99 9.23 -43.07
C VAL A 97 28.68 9.10 -41.58
N VAL A 98 28.42 10.19 -40.86
CA VAL A 98 28.01 10.17 -39.45
C VAL A 98 26.67 9.45 -39.26
N VAL A 99 25.68 9.71 -40.11
CA VAL A 99 24.38 9.00 -40.09
C VAL A 99 24.56 7.50 -40.37
N LEU A 100 25.40 7.11 -41.33
CA LEU A 100 25.71 5.70 -41.61
C LEU A 100 26.46 5.02 -40.44
N ILE A 101 27.33 5.75 -39.73
CA ILE A 101 27.98 5.25 -38.50
C ILE A 101 26.95 5.07 -37.39
N ILE A 102 26.05 6.03 -37.17
CA ILE A 102 24.98 5.93 -36.16
C ILE A 102 24.03 4.77 -36.49
N LEU A 103 23.60 4.63 -37.75
CA LEU A 103 22.78 3.50 -38.21
C LEU A 103 23.55 2.16 -38.11
N GLY A 104 24.86 2.16 -38.35
CA GLY A 104 25.74 1.02 -38.14
C GLY A 104 25.85 0.62 -36.67
N ILE A 105 25.96 1.58 -35.75
CA ILE A 105 25.99 1.36 -34.29
C ILE A 105 24.62 0.90 -33.79
N CYS A 106 23.52 1.55 -34.19
CA CYS A 106 22.16 1.11 -33.89
C CYS A 106 21.89 -0.30 -34.42
N GLY A 107 22.27 -0.58 -35.67
CA GLY A 107 22.20 -1.89 -36.30
C GLY A 107 23.06 -2.93 -35.59
N PHE A 108 24.24 -2.57 -35.09
CA PHE A 108 25.12 -3.43 -34.30
C PHE A 108 24.54 -3.70 -32.90
N CYS A 109 23.96 -2.70 -32.23
CA CYS A 109 23.26 -2.84 -30.96
C CYS A 109 22.03 -3.75 -31.09
N ILE A 110 21.20 -3.52 -32.11
CA ILE A 110 20.07 -4.41 -32.47
C ILE A 110 20.60 -5.82 -32.76
N ARG A 111 21.61 -5.97 -33.62
CA ARG A 111 22.21 -7.27 -33.96
C ARG A 111 22.86 -7.95 -32.75
N ARG A 112 23.38 -7.23 -31.75
CA ARG A 112 23.91 -7.77 -30.49
C ARG A 112 22.79 -8.24 -29.57
N CYS A 113 21.69 -7.50 -29.48
CA CYS A 113 20.47 -7.90 -28.78
C CYS A 113 19.80 -9.13 -29.41
N PHE A 114 19.71 -9.19 -30.75
CA PHE A 114 19.13 -10.33 -31.48
C PHE A 114 20.08 -11.54 -31.58
N ARG A 115 21.41 -11.37 -31.65
CA ARG A 115 22.37 -12.47 -31.73
C ARG A 115 22.60 -13.18 -30.38
N LYS A 116 22.28 -12.52 -29.25
CA LYS A 116 22.12 -13.21 -27.95
C LYS A 116 20.84 -14.07 -27.88
N ARG A 117 19.97 -13.99 -28.90
CA ARG A 117 18.69 -14.73 -29.03
C ARG A 117 18.70 -15.81 -30.12
N ARG A 118 19.84 -16.07 -30.77
CA ARG A 118 20.02 -17.21 -31.69
C ARG A 118 21.34 -17.93 -31.46
N SER A 119 21.31 -18.85 -30.49
CA SER A 119 22.23 -19.97 -30.38
C SER A 119 21.44 -21.15 -29.82
N LYS A 120 21.46 -22.28 -30.54
CA LYS A 120 20.92 -23.60 -30.14
C LYS A 120 19.40 -23.83 -30.21
N ASP A 121 18.78 -23.48 -31.34
CA ASP A 121 17.64 -24.28 -31.85
C ASP A 121 18.18 -25.58 -32.47
N GLY A 122 18.40 -26.57 -31.61
CA GLY A 122 18.71 -27.95 -32.00
C GLY A 122 17.67 -28.89 -31.40
N LYS A 123 16.69 -29.30 -32.21
CA LYS A 123 15.59 -30.24 -31.92
C LYS A 123 15.73 -31.04 -30.60
N LYS A 124 15.15 -30.50 -29.52
CA LYS A 124 14.39 -31.29 -28.55
C LYS A 124 13.08 -30.57 -28.36
N GLY A 125 11.96 -31.31 -28.50
CA GLY A 125 10.64 -30.72 -28.46
C GLY A 125 10.46 -29.90 -27.18
N MET A 126 9.94 -28.68 -27.32
CA MET A 126 9.51 -27.89 -26.19
C MET A 126 8.42 -28.70 -25.49
N LYS A 127 8.79 -29.37 -24.38
CA LYS A 127 7.79 -29.96 -23.49
C LYS A 127 6.89 -28.80 -23.12
N GLY A 128 5.61 -28.89 -23.52
CA GLY A 128 4.62 -27.93 -23.07
C GLY A 128 4.72 -27.87 -21.55
N VAL A 129 4.65 -26.66 -20.98
CA VAL A 129 4.40 -26.51 -19.55
C VAL A 129 3.04 -27.16 -19.34
N ASP A 130 3.06 -28.42 -18.90
CA ASP A 130 1.86 -29.23 -18.78
C ASP A 130 0.94 -28.51 -17.82
N LEU A 131 -0.30 -28.25 -18.24
CA LEU A 131 -1.26 -27.58 -17.38
C LEU A 131 -1.47 -28.40 -16.09
N LYS A 132 -1.29 -29.73 -16.18
CA LYS A 132 -1.23 -30.63 -15.02
C LYS A 132 -0.05 -30.36 -14.10
N SER A 133 1.13 -29.95 -14.56
CA SER A 133 2.26 -29.69 -13.63
C SER A 133 2.09 -28.36 -12.89
N VAL A 134 1.45 -27.37 -13.51
CA VAL A 134 1.03 -26.12 -12.84
C VAL A 134 -0.06 -26.40 -11.82
N GLN A 135 -1.04 -27.22 -12.20
CA GLN A 135 -2.17 -27.55 -11.34
C GLN A 135 -1.77 -28.50 -10.20
N LEU A 136 -0.87 -29.46 -10.45
CA LEU A 136 -0.25 -30.33 -9.43
C LEU A 136 0.65 -29.52 -8.49
N LEU A 137 1.33 -28.48 -8.99
CA LEU A 137 2.05 -27.53 -8.14
C LEU A 137 1.09 -26.76 -7.22
N GLY A 138 -0.05 -26.30 -7.75
CA GLY A 138 -1.13 -25.72 -6.94
C GLY A 138 -1.74 -26.71 -5.93
N SER A 139 -1.92 -27.98 -6.33
CA SER A 139 -2.39 -29.04 -5.43
C SER A 139 -1.39 -29.33 -4.31
N ALA A 140 -0.09 -29.40 -4.61
CA ALA A 140 0.96 -29.58 -3.60
C ALA A 140 1.10 -28.37 -2.66
N TYR A 141 0.71 -27.17 -3.10
CA TYR A 141 0.56 -26.02 -2.20
C TYR A 141 -0.69 -26.11 -1.32
N LYS A 142 -1.81 -26.62 -1.87
CA LYS A 142 -3.02 -26.89 -1.10
C LYS A 142 -2.78 -27.94 0.00
N GLU A 143 -2.04 -29.00 -0.32
CA GLU A 143 -1.59 -30.05 0.60
C GLU A 143 -0.68 -29.49 1.70
N LYS A 144 0.25 -28.58 1.38
CA LYS A 144 1.05 -27.86 2.40
C LYS A 144 0.25 -26.91 3.30
N VAL A 145 -0.98 -26.56 2.92
CA VAL A 145 -1.89 -25.72 3.73
C VAL A 145 -2.78 -26.58 4.64
N GLN A 146 -2.85 -27.90 4.43
CA GLN A 146 -3.60 -28.86 5.24
C GLN A 146 -2.94 -30.26 5.22
N PRO A 147 -2.21 -30.67 6.26
CA PRO A 147 -2.28 -32.06 6.69
C PRO A 147 -3.67 -32.31 7.33
N ASP A 148 -4.03 -33.59 7.51
CA ASP A 148 -5.10 -34.03 8.44
C ASP A 148 -6.58 -33.80 8.05
N MET A 149 -6.98 -33.95 6.77
CA MET A 149 -8.42 -33.98 6.39
C MET A 149 -8.86 -35.15 5.49
N GLU A 150 -8.05 -36.22 5.38
CA GLU A 150 -8.46 -37.48 4.70
C GLU A 150 -8.45 -38.72 5.63
N GLU A 151 -7.90 -38.65 6.85
CA GLU A 151 -7.95 -39.77 7.83
C GLU A 151 -9.21 -39.77 8.73
N LEU A 152 -10.06 -38.73 8.66
CA LEU A 152 -11.28 -38.62 9.48
C LEU A 152 -12.55 -39.20 8.84
N THR A 153 -12.49 -39.63 7.57
CA THR A 153 -13.68 -40.09 6.82
C THR A 153 -14.01 -41.58 6.94
N GLU A 154 -13.20 -42.39 7.63
CA GLU A 154 -13.48 -43.83 7.84
C GLU A 154 -13.99 -44.19 9.26
N ASN A 155 -14.21 -43.21 10.14
CA ASN A 155 -14.77 -43.44 11.49
C ASN A 155 -16.01 -42.56 11.79
N ALA A 156 -16.73 -42.13 10.76
CA ALA A 156 -17.86 -41.20 10.86
C ALA A 156 -19.16 -41.72 10.21
N GLU A 157 -19.45 -43.02 10.36
CA GLU A 157 -20.80 -43.56 10.19
C GLU A 157 -21.38 -43.96 11.56
N GLU A 158 -21.88 -42.95 12.30
CA GLU A 158 -23.03 -42.96 13.23
C GLU A 158 -22.94 -41.76 14.20
N GLY A 159 -24.01 -40.96 14.30
CA GLY A 159 -24.21 -40.05 15.45
C GLY A 159 -24.32 -38.54 15.16
N ASP A 160 -25.56 -38.11 15.01
CA ASP A 160 -26.13 -36.81 15.45
C ASP A 160 -25.96 -35.54 14.58
N GLU A 161 -27.09 -34.90 14.29
CA GLU A 161 -27.23 -33.69 13.46
C GLU A 161 -26.97 -32.41 14.27
N GLY A 162 -25.70 -32.17 14.64
CA GLY A 162 -25.27 -30.95 15.29
C GLY A 162 -25.11 -29.78 14.31
N GLU A 163 -26.12 -28.91 14.17
CA GLU A 163 -25.98 -27.62 13.48
C GLU A 163 -24.78 -26.81 14.04
N SER A 164 -23.78 -26.53 13.19
CA SER A 164 -22.65 -25.66 13.53
C SER A 164 -23.06 -24.18 13.51
N LYS A 165 -23.94 -23.81 14.44
CA LYS A 165 -24.15 -22.41 14.83
C LYS A 165 -22.83 -21.87 15.34
N GLN A 166 -22.32 -20.81 14.71
CA GLN A 166 -21.37 -19.92 15.37
C GLN A 166 -22.05 -19.42 16.63
N SER A 167 -21.62 -19.90 17.79
CA SER A 167 -22.07 -19.34 19.06
C SER A 167 -21.52 -17.92 19.15
N GLU A 168 -22.41 -16.93 19.12
CA GLU A 168 -22.08 -15.58 19.57
C GLU A 168 -21.50 -15.71 20.99
N GLN A 169 -20.21 -15.47 21.14
CA GLN A 169 -19.57 -15.44 22.45
C GLN A 169 -20.16 -14.25 23.22
N LYS A 170 -21.10 -14.56 24.12
CA LYS A 170 -21.61 -13.57 25.07
C LYS A 170 -20.46 -13.13 25.94
N LEU A 171 -20.11 -11.84 25.85
CA LEU A 171 -19.02 -11.24 26.63
C LEU A 171 -19.47 -10.79 28.03
N GLY A 172 -20.73 -11.04 28.38
CA GLY A 172 -21.37 -10.59 29.61
C GLY A 172 -21.98 -9.20 29.51
N LYS A 173 -22.32 -8.65 30.67
CA LYS A 173 -22.96 -7.34 30.83
C LYS A 173 -22.43 -6.63 32.07
N LEU A 174 -22.43 -5.30 32.03
CA LEU A 174 -21.95 -4.42 33.10
C LEU A 174 -23.10 -3.53 33.61
N GLN A 175 -23.27 -3.47 34.92
CA GLN A 175 -24.13 -2.50 35.60
C GLN A 175 -23.30 -1.32 36.08
N TYR A 176 -23.72 -0.11 35.70
CA TYR A 176 -23.09 1.13 36.15
C TYR A 176 -24.14 2.17 36.52
N LYS A 177 -23.69 3.18 37.26
CA LYS A 177 -24.50 4.32 37.67
C LYS A 177 -23.77 5.64 37.39
N LEU A 178 -24.48 6.62 36.84
CA LEU A 178 -23.96 7.95 36.49
C LEU A 178 -24.74 9.04 37.24
N GLU A 179 -24.00 9.98 37.83
CA GLU A 179 -24.54 11.15 38.52
C GLU A 179 -23.71 12.39 38.14
N TYR A 180 -24.33 13.41 37.56
CA TYR A 180 -23.67 14.67 37.23
C TYR A 180 -24.08 15.77 38.20
N ASP A 181 -23.09 16.38 38.87
CA ASP A 181 -23.30 17.53 39.74
C ASP A 181 -23.05 18.85 38.98
N PHE A 182 -24.13 19.59 38.75
CA PHE A 182 -24.12 20.91 38.10
C PHE A 182 -23.45 21.99 38.96
N ASN A 183 -23.42 21.84 40.29
CA ASN A 183 -22.84 22.82 41.20
C ASN A 183 -21.31 22.71 41.21
N SER A 184 -20.74 21.50 41.22
CA SER A 184 -19.29 21.29 41.18
C SER A 184 -18.70 21.04 39.79
N ASN A 185 -19.55 20.90 38.75
CA ASN A 185 -19.18 20.48 37.40
C ASN A 185 -18.33 19.20 37.41
N ALA A 186 -18.92 18.13 37.98
CA ALA A 186 -18.26 16.86 38.15
C ALA A 186 -19.21 15.71 37.78
N LEU A 187 -18.69 14.76 37.00
CA LEU A 187 -19.38 13.50 36.69
C LEU A 187 -18.87 12.41 37.64
N THR A 188 -19.76 11.87 38.48
CA THR A 188 -19.50 10.69 39.30
C THR A 188 -20.00 9.45 38.56
N VAL A 189 -19.12 8.47 38.45
CA VAL A 189 -19.31 7.21 37.74
C VAL A 189 -19.10 6.08 38.73
N THR A 190 -20.13 5.28 39.00
CA THR A 190 -20.05 4.12 39.89
C THR A 190 -20.12 2.85 39.07
N VAL A 191 -19.10 2.00 39.20
CA VAL A 191 -19.07 0.65 38.66
C VAL A 191 -19.66 -0.28 39.72
N ILE A 192 -20.85 -0.85 39.47
CA ILE A 192 -21.57 -1.65 40.45
C ILE A 192 -21.08 -3.09 40.38
N GLN A 193 -21.41 -3.79 39.29
CA GLN A 193 -21.09 -5.21 39.10
C GLN A 193 -21.10 -5.59 37.61
N ALA A 194 -20.47 -6.70 37.27
CA ALA A 194 -20.63 -7.35 35.96
C ALA A 194 -21.16 -8.78 36.14
N GLU A 195 -21.84 -9.29 35.12
CA GLU A 195 -22.41 -10.64 35.08
C GLU A 195 -22.07 -11.34 33.76
N GLU A 196 -21.99 -12.67 33.79
CA GLU A 196 -21.77 -13.54 32.63
C GLU A 196 -20.46 -13.25 31.85
N LEU A 197 -19.38 -12.83 32.54
CA LEU A 197 -18.09 -12.65 31.88
C LEU A 197 -17.52 -14.00 31.37
N PRO A 198 -16.84 -14.03 30.22
CA PRO A 198 -16.15 -15.22 29.74
C PRO A 198 -14.97 -15.58 30.64
N ALA A 199 -14.71 -16.87 30.81
CA ALA A 199 -13.52 -17.38 31.49
C ALA A 199 -12.34 -17.40 30.51
N LEU A 200 -11.28 -16.65 30.80
CA LEU A 200 -10.04 -16.64 30.01
C LEU A 200 -8.91 -17.44 30.68
N ASP A 201 -8.93 -17.63 32.01
CA ASP A 201 -7.94 -18.47 32.70
C ASP A 201 -8.11 -19.96 32.33
N MET A 202 -6.98 -20.68 32.28
CA MET A 202 -6.96 -22.16 32.26
C MET A 202 -7.70 -22.82 33.45
N GLY A 203 -8.05 -22.05 34.49
CA GLY A 203 -8.85 -22.49 35.63
C GLY A 203 -10.37 -22.44 35.44
N GLY A 204 -10.88 -21.99 34.28
CA GLY A 204 -12.32 -21.79 34.05
C GLY A 204 -12.89 -20.58 34.80
N THR A 205 -12.05 -19.61 35.13
CA THR A 205 -12.42 -18.34 35.78
C THR A 205 -11.74 -17.16 35.07
N SER A 206 -11.90 -15.97 35.62
CA SER A 206 -11.10 -14.79 35.32
C SER A 206 -10.86 -14.01 36.62
N ASP A 207 -9.87 -13.12 36.63
CA ASP A 207 -9.55 -12.13 37.66
C ASP A 207 -9.97 -10.70 37.17
N PRO A 208 -11.27 -10.40 36.94
CA PRO A 208 -11.69 -9.16 36.26
C PRO A 208 -11.47 -7.86 37.05
N TYR A 209 -11.19 -6.78 36.30
CA TYR A 209 -11.18 -5.39 36.76
C TYR A 209 -11.58 -4.43 35.62
N VAL A 210 -12.10 -3.25 35.96
CA VAL A 210 -12.64 -2.27 34.99
C VAL A 210 -11.78 -1.01 34.97
N LYS A 211 -11.39 -0.58 33.77
CA LYS A 211 -10.79 0.74 33.52
C LYS A 211 -11.85 1.71 33.03
N VAL A 212 -11.93 2.89 33.65
CA VAL A 212 -12.91 3.93 33.33
C VAL A 212 -12.19 5.18 32.84
N TYR A 213 -12.53 5.66 31.64
CA TYR A 213 -11.95 6.86 31.04
C TYR A 213 -12.94 7.58 30.10
N LEU A 214 -12.65 8.84 29.80
CA LEU A 214 -13.42 9.67 28.85
C LEU A 214 -12.65 9.80 27.54
N LEU A 215 -13.29 9.52 26.41
CA LEU A 215 -12.77 9.89 25.09
C LEU A 215 -13.20 11.33 24.75
N PRO A 216 -12.35 12.14 24.08
CA PRO A 216 -11.02 11.77 23.55
C PRO A 216 -9.86 11.80 24.56
N ASP A 217 -10.07 12.31 25.79
CA ASP A 217 -9.00 12.50 26.79
C ASP A 217 -8.60 11.21 27.52
N LYS A 218 -7.87 10.33 26.83
CA LYS A 218 -7.31 9.08 27.39
C LYS A 218 -6.31 9.28 28.56
N LYS A 219 -6.03 10.52 29.03
CA LYS A 219 -5.04 10.79 30.10
C LYS A 219 -5.58 10.49 31.50
N LYS A 220 -6.85 10.82 31.77
CA LYS A 220 -7.49 10.53 33.07
C LYS A 220 -8.14 9.16 33.02
N LYS A 221 -7.49 8.17 33.62
CA LYS A 221 -7.99 6.79 33.77
C LYS A 221 -8.16 6.46 35.25
N PHE A 222 -9.27 5.82 35.57
CA PHE A 222 -9.48 5.17 36.86
C PHE A 222 -9.54 3.65 36.65
N GLU A 223 -9.16 2.87 37.66
CA GLU A 223 -9.17 1.41 37.61
C GLU A 223 -9.79 0.89 38.89
N THR A 224 -10.70 -0.09 38.80
CA THR A 224 -11.24 -0.80 39.96
C THR A 224 -10.19 -1.73 40.56
N LYS A 225 -10.49 -2.27 41.74
CA LYS A 225 -9.80 -3.44 42.28
C LYS A 225 -10.00 -4.65 41.37
N VAL A 226 -9.03 -5.55 41.44
CA VAL A 226 -9.05 -6.86 40.81
C VAL A 226 -9.84 -7.83 41.70
N HIS A 227 -10.91 -8.39 41.16
CA HIS A 227 -11.69 -9.44 41.83
C HIS A 227 -11.23 -10.80 41.32
N ARG A 228 -10.68 -11.64 42.19
CA ARG A 228 -10.08 -12.90 41.75
C ARG A 228 -11.10 -14.02 41.55
N LYS A 229 -10.86 -14.82 40.51
CA LYS A 229 -11.57 -16.08 40.20
C LYS A 229 -13.09 -15.97 40.21
N THR A 230 -13.61 -14.95 39.53
CA THR A 230 -15.05 -14.71 39.43
C THR A 230 -15.46 -14.24 38.04
N LEU A 231 -16.56 -14.78 37.54
CA LEU A 231 -17.21 -14.34 36.29
C LEU A 231 -18.34 -13.33 36.55
N ASN A 232 -18.68 -13.10 37.83
CA ASN A 232 -19.70 -12.14 38.27
C ASN A 232 -19.10 -11.24 39.38
N PRO A 233 -18.17 -10.32 39.04
CA PRO A 233 -17.54 -9.43 40.02
C PRO A 233 -18.50 -8.33 40.49
N VAL A 234 -18.51 -8.07 41.80
CA VAL A 234 -19.22 -6.95 42.43
C VAL A 234 -18.19 -5.95 42.94
N PHE A 235 -18.02 -4.85 42.21
CA PHE A 235 -17.00 -3.83 42.46
C PHE A 235 -17.48 -2.80 43.50
N ASN A 236 -18.65 -2.17 43.26
CA ASN A 236 -19.18 -1.05 44.04
C ASN A 236 -18.17 0.09 44.26
N GLU A 237 -17.48 0.52 43.19
CA GLU A 237 -16.47 1.59 43.25
C GLU A 237 -16.90 2.83 42.47
N SER A 238 -16.78 4.00 43.09
CA SER A 238 -17.18 5.30 42.52
C SER A 238 -15.97 6.18 42.18
N PHE A 239 -15.96 6.73 40.98
CA PHE A 239 -14.91 7.59 40.44
C PHE A 239 -15.49 8.95 40.01
N THR A 240 -14.83 10.05 40.37
CA THR A 240 -15.33 11.41 40.06
C THR A 240 -14.42 12.14 39.09
N PHE A 241 -14.92 12.40 37.88
CA PHE A 241 -14.29 13.27 36.89
C PHE A 241 -14.55 14.75 37.24
N LYS A 242 -13.68 15.32 38.07
CA LYS A 242 -13.72 16.74 38.47
C LYS A 242 -13.38 17.68 37.30
N SER A 243 -13.98 18.86 37.32
CA SER A 243 -13.78 19.93 36.33
C SER A 243 -14.14 19.49 34.91
N LEU A 244 -15.36 18.97 34.77
CA LEU A 244 -15.98 18.60 33.50
C LEU A 244 -17.24 19.44 33.30
N PRO A 245 -17.17 20.58 32.58
CA PRO A 245 -18.34 21.39 32.29
C PRO A 245 -19.38 20.63 31.44
N TYR A 246 -20.67 20.89 31.66
CA TYR A 246 -21.77 20.21 30.97
C TYR A 246 -21.66 20.28 29.43
N ALA A 247 -21.29 21.45 28.89
CA ALA A 247 -21.08 21.64 27.45
C ALA A 247 -19.89 20.83 26.89
N GLU A 248 -18.89 20.52 27.72
CA GLU A 248 -17.80 19.60 27.34
C GLU A 248 -18.20 18.14 27.52
N ALA A 249 -19.00 17.80 28.54
CA ALA A 249 -19.46 16.45 28.79
C ALA A 249 -20.19 15.89 27.56
N MET A 250 -21.09 16.69 26.96
CA MET A 250 -21.83 16.32 25.75
C MET A 250 -20.96 15.88 24.57
N ASN A 251 -19.73 16.39 24.45
CA ASN A 251 -18.80 16.05 23.37
C ASN A 251 -17.85 14.88 23.72
N LYS A 252 -18.11 14.15 24.81
CA LYS A 252 -17.26 13.07 25.31
C LYS A 252 -18.03 11.75 25.40
N THR A 253 -17.29 10.66 25.23
CA THR A 253 -17.80 9.30 25.37
C THR A 253 -17.15 8.67 26.60
N LEU A 254 -17.95 8.26 27.57
CA LEU A 254 -17.49 7.48 28.70
C LEU A 254 -17.27 6.03 28.24
N VAL A 255 -16.13 5.46 28.64
CA VAL A 255 -15.74 4.09 28.28
C VAL A 255 -15.44 3.30 29.54
N PHE A 256 -16.08 2.14 29.66
CA PHE A 256 -15.77 1.11 30.63
C PHE A 256 -15.10 -0.04 29.90
N ALA A 257 -13.80 -0.25 30.10
CA ALA A 257 -13.05 -1.34 29.50
C ALA A 257 -12.77 -2.40 30.56
N ILE A 258 -13.32 -3.61 30.39
CA ILE A 258 -13.12 -4.72 31.32
C ILE A 258 -11.92 -5.55 30.86
N PHE A 259 -11.01 -5.80 31.79
CA PHE A 259 -9.81 -6.57 31.59
C PHE A 259 -9.77 -7.74 32.57
N ASP A 260 -9.13 -8.82 32.15
CA ASP A 260 -8.67 -9.89 33.02
C ASP A 260 -7.29 -9.54 33.59
N PHE A 261 -7.06 -9.75 34.89
CA PHE A 261 -5.77 -9.47 35.52
C PHE A 261 -4.88 -10.71 35.48
N ASP A 262 -3.73 -10.55 34.83
CA ASP A 262 -2.84 -11.66 34.58
C ASP A 262 -1.48 -11.46 35.27
N ARG A 263 -1.02 -12.46 36.04
CA ARG A 263 0.18 -12.30 36.88
C ARG A 263 1.48 -12.44 36.10
N PHE A 264 1.47 -13.21 35.01
CA PHE A 264 2.66 -13.59 34.25
C PHE A 264 2.55 -13.30 32.75
N SER A 265 1.37 -12.85 32.29
CA SER A 265 1.07 -12.48 30.91
C SER A 265 0.64 -11.01 30.82
N LYS A 266 0.35 -10.55 29.59
CA LYS A 266 -0.33 -9.28 29.37
C LYS A 266 -1.81 -9.45 29.72
N HIS A 267 -2.38 -8.50 30.47
CA HIS A 267 -3.81 -8.46 30.80
C HIS A 267 -4.67 -8.46 29.52
N ASP A 268 -5.55 -9.46 29.38
CA ASP A 268 -6.47 -9.57 28.25
C ASP A 268 -7.70 -8.67 28.44
N GLN A 269 -8.22 -8.10 27.35
CA GLN A 269 -9.40 -7.24 27.42
C GLN A 269 -10.64 -8.03 27.02
N ILE A 270 -11.51 -8.28 28.01
CA ILE A 270 -12.74 -9.07 27.87
C ILE A 270 -13.76 -8.35 26.97
N GLY A 271 -13.97 -7.05 27.21
CA GLY A 271 -15.03 -6.29 26.58
C GLY A 271 -14.91 -4.80 26.87
N GLU A 272 -15.68 -3.98 26.15
CA GLU A 272 -15.90 -2.58 26.53
C GLU A 272 -17.36 -2.15 26.37
N VAL A 273 -17.77 -1.19 27.19
CA VAL A 273 -19.04 -0.47 27.07
C VAL A 273 -18.74 0.98 26.76
N LYS A 274 -19.30 1.49 25.66
CA LYS A 274 -19.22 2.91 25.29
C LYS A 274 -20.55 3.61 25.48
N VAL A 275 -20.44 4.79 26.08
CA VAL A 275 -21.58 5.59 26.53
C VAL A 275 -21.36 7.03 26.08
N PRO A 276 -21.85 7.40 24.88
CA PRO A 276 -21.81 8.78 24.41
C PRO A 276 -22.67 9.65 25.33
N LEU A 277 -22.05 10.62 26.02
CA LEU A 277 -22.77 11.40 27.04
C LEU A 277 -23.84 12.33 26.42
N CYS A 278 -23.76 12.63 25.12
CA CYS A 278 -24.81 13.31 24.36
C CYS A 278 -26.12 12.53 24.21
N GLN A 279 -26.11 11.21 24.41
CA GLN A 279 -27.31 10.36 24.28
C GLN A 279 -28.05 10.19 25.62
N ILE A 280 -27.55 10.79 26.70
CA ILE A 280 -28.00 10.54 28.06
C ILE A 280 -28.41 11.85 28.75
N ASP A 281 -29.56 11.82 29.41
CA ASP A 281 -30.01 12.92 30.27
C ASP A 281 -29.25 12.92 31.60
N LEU A 282 -28.10 13.60 31.61
CA LEU A 282 -27.27 13.80 32.81
C LEU A 282 -27.97 14.61 33.92
N ALA A 283 -29.17 15.17 33.70
CA ALA A 283 -29.95 15.80 34.78
C ALA A 283 -30.54 14.79 35.76
N GLN A 284 -30.57 13.50 35.41
CA GLN A 284 -31.08 12.41 36.23
C GLN A 284 -29.97 11.45 36.63
N THR A 285 -30.15 10.75 37.74
CA THR A 285 -29.31 9.60 38.09
C THR A 285 -29.63 8.45 37.14
N ILE A 286 -28.67 8.06 36.30
CA ILE A 286 -28.82 6.90 35.42
C ILE A 286 -28.26 5.67 36.13
N GLU A 287 -29.02 4.59 36.16
CA GLU A 287 -28.53 3.27 36.55
C GLU A 287 -29.07 2.25 35.56
N GLU A 288 -28.19 1.61 34.78
CA GLU A 288 -28.58 0.69 33.73
C GLU A 288 -27.57 -0.45 33.55
N TRP A 289 -28.04 -1.53 32.93
CA TRP A 289 -27.20 -2.62 32.42
C TRP A 289 -26.88 -2.37 30.95
N ARG A 290 -25.63 -2.59 30.56
CA ARG A 290 -25.24 -2.68 29.14
C ARG A 290 -24.46 -3.95 28.87
N GLU A 291 -24.74 -4.56 27.73
CA GLU A 291 -23.99 -5.70 27.19
C GLU A 291 -22.57 -5.24 26.79
N LEU A 292 -21.59 -6.13 26.98
CA LEU A 292 -20.20 -5.87 26.66
C LEU A 292 -19.95 -6.08 25.16
N GLN A 293 -19.34 -5.09 24.53
CA GLN A 293 -18.99 -5.14 23.11
C GLN A 293 -17.57 -5.70 22.93
N SER A 294 -17.35 -6.44 21.84
CA SER A 294 -16.06 -7.05 21.53
C SER A 294 -15.02 -6.00 21.18
N VAL A 295 -13.92 -6.00 21.94
CA VAL A 295 -12.83 -5.02 21.77
C VAL A 295 -12.03 -5.24 20.49
N GLU A 296 -12.21 -6.39 19.84
CA GLU A 296 -11.78 -6.66 18.46
C GLU A 296 -12.26 -5.60 17.45
N GLY A 297 -13.31 -4.85 17.81
CA GLY A 297 -13.86 -3.72 17.09
C GLY A 297 -13.03 -2.44 17.19
N GLU A 298 -12.76 -1.91 18.39
CA GLU A 298 -12.35 -0.50 18.55
C GLU A 298 -11.06 -0.27 19.35
N GLY A 299 -10.71 -1.10 20.34
CA GLY A 299 -9.32 -1.19 20.82
C GLY A 299 -8.40 -1.79 19.75
N GLY A 300 -8.97 -2.62 18.87
CA GLY A 300 -8.32 -3.15 17.68
C GLY A 300 -8.18 -2.18 16.51
N GLN A 301 -8.99 -1.12 16.40
CA GLN A 301 -8.97 -0.20 15.24
C GLN A 301 -7.73 0.71 15.17
N GLU A 302 -7.06 1.00 16.29
CA GLU A 302 -5.77 1.72 16.24
C GLU A 302 -4.64 0.84 15.65
N ASN A 303 -4.83 -0.49 15.62
CA ASN A 303 -3.87 -1.49 15.12
C ASN A 303 -4.30 -2.19 13.81
N LYS A 304 -5.60 -2.28 13.49
CA LYS A 304 -6.08 -2.79 12.19
C LYS A 304 -5.81 -1.74 11.12
N LEU A 305 -4.86 -2.05 10.23
CA LEU A 305 -4.43 -1.17 9.15
C LEU A 305 -5.45 -1.12 7.98
N GLY A 306 -6.41 -2.05 7.98
CA GLY A 306 -7.51 -2.20 7.02
C GLY A 306 -7.44 -3.52 6.24
N ASP A 307 -8.40 -3.74 5.35
CA ASP A 307 -8.41 -4.89 4.43
C ASP A 307 -8.34 -4.43 2.97
N ILE A 308 -7.66 -5.19 2.12
CA ILE A 308 -7.59 -4.96 0.67
C ILE A 308 -8.11 -6.17 -0.11
N CYS A 309 -8.91 -5.90 -1.15
CA CYS A 309 -9.39 -6.88 -2.11
C CYS A 309 -8.69 -6.68 -3.46
N PHE A 310 -8.10 -7.77 -3.96
CA PHE A 310 -7.56 -7.80 -5.32
C PHE A 310 -7.73 -9.19 -5.92
N SER A 311 -7.64 -9.28 -7.25
CA SER A 311 -7.62 -10.56 -7.96
C SER A 311 -6.28 -10.88 -8.58
N LEU A 312 -5.91 -12.16 -8.52
CA LEU A 312 -4.73 -12.72 -9.16
C LEU A 312 -5.14 -13.67 -10.29
N ARG A 313 -4.43 -13.57 -11.42
CA ARG A 313 -4.60 -14.45 -12.57
C ARG A 313 -3.26 -14.78 -13.19
N TYR A 314 -2.87 -16.05 -13.17
CA TYR A 314 -1.66 -16.52 -13.84
C TYR A 314 -1.97 -17.28 -15.14
N VAL A 315 -1.19 -16.99 -16.20
CA VAL A 315 -1.24 -17.68 -17.49
C VAL A 315 0.14 -18.28 -17.77
N PRO A 316 0.37 -19.57 -17.42
CA PRO A 316 1.67 -20.22 -17.55
C PRO A 316 2.23 -20.19 -18.97
N THR A 317 1.38 -20.48 -19.97
CA THR A 317 1.73 -20.53 -21.40
C THR A 317 2.34 -19.22 -21.93
N ALA A 318 1.97 -18.08 -21.33
CA ALA A 318 2.45 -16.75 -21.71
C ALA A 318 3.41 -16.14 -20.67
N GLY A 319 3.68 -16.84 -19.56
CA GLY A 319 4.38 -16.28 -18.41
C GLY A 319 3.75 -14.98 -17.91
N LYS A 320 2.42 -14.83 -17.91
CA LYS A 320 1.74 -13.57 -17.60
C LYS A 320 0.99 -13.65 -16.27
N LEU A 321 1.41 -12.85 -15.30
CA LEU A 321 0.72 -12.61 -14.03
C LEU A 321 -0.06 -11.30 -14.14
N THR A 322 -1.38 -11.36 -13.98
CA THR A 322 -2.26 -10.18 -13.91
C THR A 322 -2.76 -10.02 -12.49
N VAL A 323 -2.67 -8.80 -11.97
CA VAL A 323 -3.11 -8.37 -10.64
C VAL A 323 -4.12 -7.26 -10.86
N VAL A 324 -5.37 -7.42 -10.41
CA VAL A 324 -6.40 -6.36 -10.47
C VAL A 324 -6.69 -5.89 -9.06
N ILE A 325 -6.33 -4.66 -8.74
CA ILE A 325 -6.69 -4.04 -7.45
C ILE A 325 -8.15 -3.62 -7.54
N LEU A 326 -9.00 -4.21 -6.72
CA LEU A 326 -10.44 -3.95 -6.75
C LEU A 326 -10.75 -2.77 -5.82
N GLU A 327 -10.60 -2.97 -4.52
CA GLU A 327 -10.95 -2.00 -3.49
C GLU A 327 -10.19 -2.27 -2.18
N ALA A 328 -10.25 -1.33 -1.24
CA ALA A 328 -9.88 -1.55 0.15
C ALA A 328 -10.98 -1.00 1.07
N LYS A 329 -11.03 -1.48 2.32
CA LYS A 329 -12.00 -1.03 3.33
C LYS A 329 -11.36 -0.88 4.69
N ASN A 330 -11.99 -0.06 5.54
CA ASN A 330 -11.60 0.16 6.93
C ASN A 330 -10.11 0.51 7.09
N LEU A 331 -9.54 1.28 6.15
CA LEU A 331 -8.15 1.70 6.21
C LEU A 331 -7.89 2.56 7.45
N LYS A 332 -6.71 2.39 8.05
CA LYS A 332 -6.26 3.25 9.14
C LYS A 332 -6.10 4.69 8.66
N LYS A 333 -6.69 5.61 9.42
CA LYS A 333 -6.59 7.06 9.23
C LYS A 333 -5.17 7.55 9.58
N MET A 334 -4.49 8.23 8.67
CA MET A 334 -3.18 8.84 8.93
C MET A 334 -3.25 10.36 9.09
N ASP A 335 -4.15 11.05 8.37
CA ASP A 335 -4.19 12.53 8.38
C ASP A 335 -4.67 13.12 9.72
N VAL A 336 -3.89 14.07 10.25
CA VAL A 336 -4.28 14.89 11.41
C VAL A 336 -5.30 15.96 11.00
N GLY A 337 -6.55 15.53 10.83
CA GLY A 337 -7.71 16.37 10.51
C GLY A 337 -8.41 16.03 9.19
N GLY A 338 -7.83 15.17 8.36
CA GLY A 338 -8.43 14.63 7.13
C GLY A 338 -9.10 13.27 7.34
N LEU A 339 -9.08 12.43 6.30
CA LEU A 339 -9.26 10.98 6.39
C LEU A 339 -7.91 10.33 6.03
N SER A 340 -7.79 9.87 4.79
CA SER A 340 -6.56 9.46 4.11
C SER A 340 -6.76 9.65 2.61
N ASP A 341 -5.67 9.81 1.85
CA ASP A 341 -5.59 9.86 0.39
C ASP A 341 -4.94 8.56 -0.17
N PRO A 342 -5.55 7.36 0.02
CA PRO A 342 -4.89 6.09 -0.27
C PRO A 342 -4.60 5.83 -1.76
N TYR A 343 -3.46 5.17 -1.99
CA TYR A 343 -3.09 4.51 -3.25
C TYR A 343 -2.30 3.22 -2.99
N VAL A 344 -2.34 2.30 -3.95
CA VAL A 344 -1.71 0.98 -3.83
C VAL A 344 -0.44 0.91 -4.67
N LYS A 345 0.70 0.59 -4.04
CA LYS A 345 1.95 0.22 -4.70
C LYS A 345 2.03 -1.30 -4.83
N ILE A 346 2.36 -1.78 -6.03
CA ILE A 346 2.54 -3.20 -6.33
C ILE A 346 3.98 -3.42 -6.78
N ALA A 347 4.72 -4.25 -6.05
CA ALA A 347 6.12 -4.55 -6.34
C ALA A 347 6.32 -6.07 -6.48
N LEU A 348 6.86 -6.50 -7.61
CA LEU A 348 7.34 -7.86 -7.79
C LEU A 348 8.77 -7.97 -7.25
N MET A 349 8.98 -8.86 -6.29
CA MET A 349 10.25 -9.13 -5.61
C MET A 349 10.83 -10.47 -6.07
N GLN A 350 12.15 -10.57 -6.16
CA GLN A 350 12.87 -11.84 -6.35
C GLN A 350 14.21 -11.77 -5.60
N ASN A 351 14.48 -12.75 -4.73
CA ASN A 351 15.70 -12.80 -3.91
C ASN A 351 16.02 -11.46 -3.20
N GLY A 352 15.02 -10.85 -2.56
CA GLY A 352 15.11 -9.54 -1.89
C GLY A 352 15.16 -8.32 -2.82
N LYS A 353 15.34 -8.49 -4.13
CA LYS A 353 15.44 -7.39 -5.10
C LYS A 353 14.10 -7.06 -5.75
N ARG A 354 13.82 -5.76 -5.89
CA ARG A 354 12.62 -5.20 -6.54
C ARG A 354 12.77 -5.27 -8.07
N LEU A 355 12.04 -6.16 -8.74
CA LEU A 355 12.11 -6.37 -10.20
C LEU A 355 11.31 -5.33 -11.00
N LYS A 356 10.01 -5.22 -10.70
CA LYS A 356 9.06 -4.34 -11.39
C LYS A 356 8.15 -3.70 -10.34
N LYS A 357 7.85 -2.40 -10.50
CA LYS A 357 6.90 -1.65 -9.64
C LYS A 357 5.80 -1.05 -10.49
N LYS A 358 4.58 -1.03 -9.95
CA LYS A 358 3.40 -0.35 -10.49
C LYS A 358 2.65 0.33 -9.33
N LYS A 359 1.79 1.30 -9.63
CA LYS A 359 0.94 1.99 -8.65
C LYS A 359 -0.43 2.29 -9.25
N THR A 360 -1.45 2.39 -8.40
CA THR A 360 -2.79 2.85 -8.77
C THR A 360 -2.88 4.37 -8.92
N SER A 361 -4.05 4.85 -9.35
CA SER A 361 -4.51 6.20 -9.03
C SER A 361 -4.60 6.44 -7.51
N ILE A 362 -4.60 7.71 -7.11
CA ILE A 362 -4.81 8.16 -5.73
C ILE A 362 -6.30 8.47 -5.54
N LYS A 363 -6.91 7.95 -4.48
CA LYS A 363 -8.29 8.26 -4.10
C LYS A 363 -8.23 9.19 -2.90
N LYS A 364 -8.91 10.34 -2.98
CA LYS A 364 -8.80 11.38 -1.93
C LYS A 364 -9.84 11.21 -0.84
N CYS A 365 -9.49 11.60 0.39
CA CYS A 365 -10.37 11.66 1.56
C CYS A 365 -11.27 10.44 1.71
N THR A 366 -10.71 9.22 1.71
CA THR A 366 -11.49 7.98 1.87
C THR A 366 -10.72 6.88 2.59
N LEU A 367 -11.42 6.15 3.47
CA LEU A 367 -10.92 4.92 4.11
C LEU A 367 -11.44 3.64 3.41
N ASN A 368 -12.29 3.80 2.38
CA ASN A 368 -12.88 2.72 1.60
C ASN A 368 -12.70 2.97 0.08
N PRO A 369 -11.46 3.00 -0.44
CA PRO A 369 -11.18 3.34 -1.84
C PRO A 369 -11.53 2.22 -2.83
N TYR A 370 -12.26 2.57 -3.88
CA TYR A 370 -12.49 1.70 -5.05
C TYR A 370 -11.57 2.07 -6.22
N TYR A 371 -10.84 1.09 -6.76
CA TYR A 371 -9.84 1.26 -7.83
C TYR A 371 -10.27 0.59 -9.14
N ASN A 372 -10.51 -0.73 -9.11
CA ASN A 372 -10.69 -1.60 -10.27
C ASN A 372 -9.59 -1.44 -11.35
N GLU A 373 -8.33 -1.38 -10.93
CA GLU A 373 -7.17 -1.13 -11.79
C GLU A 373 -6.36 -2.40 -12.07
N SER A 374 -6.10 -2.70 -13.35
CA SER A 374 -5.45 -3.93 -13.80
C SER A 374 -3.98 -3.74 -14.18
N PHE A 375 -3.13 -4.59 -13.62
CA PHE A 375 -1.67 -4.54 -13.77
C PHE A 375 -1.13 -5.89 -14.26
N SER A 376 -0.28 -5.87 -15.28
CA SER A 376 0.35 -7.08 -15.83
C SER A 376 1.86 -7.13 -15.57
N PHE A 377 2.34 -8.29 -15.15
CA PHE A 377 3.74 -8.64 -14.97
C PHE A 377 4.10 -9.86 -15.83
N GLU A 378 5.34 -9.90 -16.30
CA GLU A 378 5.90 -11.04 -17.03
C GLU A 378 6.74 -11.85 -16.03
N VAL A 379 6.30 -13.08 -15.77
CA VAL A 379 6.90 -14.03 -14.84
C VAL A 379 6.89 -15.43 -15.51
N PRO A 380 8.02 -15.91 -16.02
CA PRO A 380 8.16 -17.28 -16.52
C PRO A 380 7.80 -18.32 -15.45
N PHE A 381 7.28 -19.48 -15.86
CA PHE A 381 6.80 -20.50 -14.92
C PHE A 381 7.92 -21.03 -14.02
N GLU A 382 9.14 -21.14 -14.55
CA GLU A 382 10.35 -21.55 -13.81
C GLU A 382 10.75 -20.57 -12.69
N GLN A 383 10.17 -19.36 -12.70
CA GLN A 383 10.44 -18.29 -11.74
C GLN A 383 9.26 -18.03 -10.80
N ILE A 384 8.06 -18.58 -11.05
CA ILE A 384 6.85 -18.25 -10.26
C ILE A 384 6.97 -18.65 -8.78
N GLN A 385 7.76 -19.68 -8.47
CA GLN A 385 8.05 -20.13 -7.11
C GLN A 385 9.14 -19.29 -6.40
N LYS A 386 9.84 -18.43 -7.14
CA LYS A 386 10.98 -17.61 -6.65
C LYS A 386 10.65 -16.12 -6.56
N VAL A 387 9.43 -15.73 -6.92
CA VAL A 387 8.95 -14.36 -6.82
C VAL A 387 7.96 -14.22 -5.69
N ASN A 388 8.02 -13.07 -5.01
CA ASN A 388 7.00 -12.64 -4.08
C ASN A 388 6.32 -11.37 -4.65
N LEU A 389 5.00 -11.31 -4.59
CA LEU A 389 4.22 -10.13 -4.91
C LEU A 389 3.98 -9.35 -3.62
N VAL A 390 4.50 -8.12 -3.55
CA VAL A 390 4.27 -7.20 -2.44
C VAL A 390 3.21 -6.18 -2.87
N VAL A 391 2.12 -6.11 -2.12
CA VAL A 391 1.06 -5.11 -2.27
C VAL A 391 1.12 -4.21 -1.04
N THR A 392 1.21 -2.89 -1.22
CA THR A 392 1.34 -1.93 -0.12
C THR A 392 0.35 -0.80 -0.32
N VAL A 393 -0.54 -0.58 0.64
CA VAL A 393 -1.41 0.59 0.70
C VAL A 393 -0.62 1.72 1.35
N VAL A 394 -0.67 2.89 0.75
CA VAL A 394 0.13 4.07 1.14
C VAL A 394 -0.78 5.28 1.12
N ASP A 395 -0.66 6.13 2.12
CA ASP A 395 -1.32 7.41 2.17
C ASP A 395 -0.55 8.44 1.32
N TYR A 396 -1.24 9.39 0.68
CA TYR A 396 -0.62 10.41 -0.16
C TYR A 396 -0.65 11.79 0.50
N ASP A 397 0.39 12.06 1.28
CA ASP A 397 0.65 13.42 1.76
C ASP A 397 0.98 14.37 0.61
N ARG A 398 0.25 15.49 0.53
CA ARG A 398 0.60 16.61 -0.37
C ARG A 398 1.86 17.34 0.09
N ILE A 399 2.12 17.37 1.39
CA ILE A 399 3.24 18.08 2.03
C ILE A 399 3.87 17.13 3.05
N GLY A 400 4.89 16.37 2.63
CA GLY A 400 5.55 15.40 3.50
C GLY A 400 6.03 14.17 2.73
N THR A 401 6.22 13.07 3.46
CA THR A 401 6.61 11.76 2.91
C THR A 401 5.47 10.77 3.03
N SER A 402 4.84 10.42 1.89
CA SER A 402 3.76 9.43 1.79
C SER A 402 3.97 8.17 2.66
N GLU A 403 3.19 8.05 3.74
CA GLU A 403 3.35 6.99 4.73
C GLU A 403 2.68 5.67 4.31
N PRO A 404 3.33 4.49 4.50
CA PRO A 404 2.70 3.20 4.25
C PRO A 404 1.67 2.88 5.33
N ILE A 405 0.39 2.78 4.96
CA ILE A 405 -0.70 2.37 5.86
C ILE A 405 -0.53 0.90 6.24
N GLY A 406 -0.21 0.04 5.27
CA GLY A 406 -0.05 -1.41 5.51
C GLY A 406 0.28 -2.21 4.25
N LYS A 407 0.61 -3.49 4.43
CA LYS A 407 1.24 -4.32 3.41
C LYS A 407 0.76 -5.78 3.45
N VAL A 408 0.78 -6.42 2.30
CA VAL A 408 0.53 -7.87 2.11
C VAL A 408 1.65 -8.43 1.23
N VAL A 409 2.14 -9.63 1.56
CA VAL A 409 3.19 -10.33 0.80
C VAL A 409 2.69 -11.71 0.41
N LEU A 410 2.63 -11.97 -0.90
CA LEU A 410 2.17 -13.24 -1.47
C LEU A 410 3.33 -13.90 -2.22
N GLY A 411 3.39 -15.23 -2.24
CA GLY A 411 4.47 -15.97 -2.87
C GLY A 411 4.68 -17.33 -2.20
N TYR A 412 5.77 -18.02 -2.56
CA TYR A 412 6.12 -19.33 -1.98
C TYR A 412 6.41 -19.25 -0.47
N ASN A 413 7.03 -18.16 -0.01
CA ASN A 413 7.41 -17.95 1.39
C ASN A 413 6.28 -17.34 2.24
N ALA A 414 5.09 -17.11 1.67
CA ALA A 414 3.95 -16.61 2.43
C ALA A 414 3.36 -17.72 3.31
N SER A 415 2.59 -17.34 4.33
CA SER A 415 1.80 -18.25 5.17
C SER A 415 0.32 -17.87 5.13
N GLY A 416 -0.55 -18.73 5.65
CA GLY A 416 -1.98 -18.42 5.82
C GLY A 416 -2.73 -18.08 4.53
N THR A 417 -3.53 -17.01 4.58
CA THR A 417 -4.45 -16.57 3.51
C THR A 417 -3.72 -16.10 2.25
N GLU A 418 -2.52 -15.54 2.38
CA GLU A 418 -1.67 -15.12 1.27
C GLU A 418 -1.12 -16.31 0.47
N LEU A 419 -0.66 -17.36 1.17
CA LEU A 419 -0.23 -18.61 0.52
C LEU A 419 -1.40 -19.31 -0.15
N ARG A 420 -2.58 -19.34 0.50
CA ARG A 420 -3.80 -19.91 -0.08
C ARG A 420 -4.20 -19.22 -1.38
N HIS A 421 -4.26 -17.89 -1.43
CA HIS A 421 -4.57 -17.17 -2.67
C HIS A 421 -3.51 -17.45 -3.77
N TRP A 422 -2.22 -17.47 -3.40
CA TRP A 422 -1.15 -17.80 -4.35
C TRP A 422 -1.27 -19.24 -4.90
N SER A 423 -1.63 -20.18 -4.03
CA SER A 423 -1.93 -21.57 -4.37
C SER A 423 -3.13 -21.69 -5.32
N ASP A 424 -4.26 -21.08 -4.96
CA ASP A 424 -5.51 -21.13 -5.74
C ASP A 424 -5.35 -20.50 -7.13
N MET A 425 -4.55 -19.42 -7.24
CA MET A 425 -4.14 -18.83 -8.52
C MET A 425 -3.35 -19.82 -9.42
N LEU A 426 -2.48 -20.64 -8.84
CA LEU A 426 -1.70 -21.64 -9.58
C LEU A 426 -2.54 -22.88 -9.90
N ALA A 427 -3.39 -23.32 -8.98
CA ALA A 427 -4.32 -24.44 -9.15
C ALA A 427 -5.41 -24.15 -10.20
N SER A 428 -5.80 -22.89 -10.38
CA SER A 428 -6.81 -22.43 -11.35
C SER A 428 -6.21 -21.60 -12.49
N PRO A 429 -5.32 -22.18 -13.34
CA PRO A 429 -4.63 -21.42 -14.37
C PRO A 429 -5.61 -20.76 -15.35
N ARG A 430 -5.32 -19.52 -15.74
CA ARG A 430 -6.15 -18.66 -16.61
C ARG A 430 -7.47 -18.16 -16.01
N ARG A 431 -7.87 -18.54 -14.79
CA ARG A 431 -8.99 -17.92 -14.07
C ARG A 431 -8.48 -16.81 -13.14
N PRO A 432 -9.17 -15.66 -13.04
CA PRO A 432 -8.93 -14.72 -11.96
C PRO A 432 -9.55 -15.26 -10.67
N ILE A 433 -8.77 -15.32 -9.61
CA ILE A 433 -9.23 -15.57 -8.24
C ILE A 433 -9.20 -14.22 -7.51
N ALA A 434 -10.29 -13.84 -6.83
CA ALA A 434 -10.35 -12.63 -6.02
C ALA A 434 -10.42 -12.99 -4.55
N GLN A 435 -9.68 -12.27 -3.70
CA GLN A 435 -9.68 -12.52 -2.25
C GLN A 435 -9.39 -11.23 -1.49
N TRP A 436 -10.00 -11.14 -0.30
CA TRP A 436 -9.64 -10.17 0.73
C TRP A 436 -8.38 -10.62 1.47
N HIS A 437 -7.56 -9.64 1.86
CA HIS A 437 -6.41 -9.81 2.76
C HIS A 437 -6.37 -8.65 3.75
N THR A 438 -6.12 -8.96 5.02
CA THR A 438 -5.88 -7.95 6.06
C THR A 438 -4.46 -7.40 5.93
N LEU A 439 -4.33 -6.08 6.03
CA LEU A 439 -3.06 -5.37 5.92
C LEU A 439 -2.21 -5.59 7.19
N LYS A 440 -0.95 -6.01 7.00
CA LYS A 440 0.07 -6.19 8.05
C LYS A 440 1.00 -4.97 8.11
N ASP A 441 1.72 -4.84 9.22
CA ASP A 441 2.64 -3.73 9.44
C ASP A 441 3.72 -3.68 8.34
N PRO A 442 4.02 -2.51 7.75
CA PRO A 442 5.03 -2.41 6.69
C PRO A 442 6.46 -2.76 7.13
N ASP A 443 6.77 -2.71 8.43
CA ASP A 443 8.12 -2.87 9.00
C ASP A 443 8.41 -4.22 9.68
N ASP A 444 7.44 -5.10 9.87
CA ASP A 444 7.65 -6.41 10.53
C ASP A 444 8.66 -7.33 9.81
N ASP A 445 8.81 -7.20 8.47
CA ASP A 445 9.78 -7.92 7.63
C ASP A 445 11.28 -7.67 8.00
N LYS A 446 11.58 -6.86 9.02
CA LYS A 446 12.96 -6.48 9.42
C LYS A 446 13.52 -7.24 10.63
N LYS A 447 12.78 -8.19 11.22
CA LYS A 447 13.15 -8.82 12.50
C LYS A 447 13.77 -10.22 12.42
N ASP A 448 13.83 -10.83 11.24
CA ASP A 448 14.40 -12.17 10.99
C ASP A 448 15.73 -12.14 10.21
#